data_AF-A0A484CWE9-F1
#
_entry.id   AF-A0A484CWE9-F1
#
_cell.length_a   1.000
_cell.length_b   1.000
_cell.length_c   1.000
_cell.angle_alpha   90.00
_cell.angle_beta   90.00
_cell.angle_gamma   90.00
#
_symmetry.space_group_name_H-M   'P 1'
#
loop_
_entity.id
_entity.type
_entity.pdbx_description
1 polymer ?
#
loop_
_entity_poly.entity_id
_entity_poly.type
_entity_poly.pdbx_seq_one_letter_code
_entity_poly.pdbx_strand_id
1 'polypeptide(L)'
;MHSAMDEPLLAAEVSEPGSRPDPGGPVIGIIGSGDFSRSLAARLVASGFRVVVGSRAPGRVASAAFPARVELCSQGEAAQRADRLLFVAVYPEHYHSLLGLSQQLQGKVLVDVSNASSLSRPEQSNAERLAQLFPQSSVVKGFNVLSAWALQAGAHDGNRQVPICSDEADSKAAVLQLARRLGFSPVDVGGLCAARDVEEAPLVLFPSWGRPVLLTFLLFLFFYGYNFLRHILLPFLDQGENNFYQLPLVTVNETLPAVAIVTLALVYLPAQVWWRLSSSWPGEPNIRDSLVGWTAGCAVGSSWAY
;
A
#
# COMPACT_ATOMS: atom_id res chain seq x y z
N MET A 1 -19.66 38.48 35.51
CA MET A 1 -20.34 37.38 34.80
C MET A 1 -19.89 37.43 33.35
N HIS A 2 -19.18 36.38 32.91
CA HIS A 2 -18.98 35.93 31.51
C HIS A 2 -18.41 36.97 30.51
N SER A 3 -17.35 36.74 29.73
CA SER A 3 -16.76 35.49 29.24
C SER A 3 -15.32 35.79 28.83
N ALA A 4 -14.37 35.00 29.32
CA ALA A 4 -13.03 34.88 28.77
C ALA A 4 -13.05 33.65 27.85
N MET A 5 -13.05 33.84 26.54
CA MET A 5 -12.68 32.81 25.54
C MET A 5 -12.31 33.54 24.25
N ASP A 6 -11.02 33.51 23.91
CA ASP A 6 -10.50 33.29 22.56
C ASP A 6 -8.97 33.37 22.63
N GLU A 7 -8.39 32.40 23.34
CA GLU A 7 -6.97 32.07 23.19
C GLU A 7 -6.91 30.72 22.47
N PRO A 8 -6.45 30.66 21.21
CA PRO A 8 -6.26 29.38 20.55
C PRO A 8 -5.02 28.71 21.15
N LEU A 9 -5.24 27.91 22.18
CA LEU A 9 -4.36 26.81 22.59
C LEU A 9 -4.26 25.84 21.42
N LEU A 10 -3.26 26.02 20.54
CA LEU A 10 -2.60 25.02 19.68
C LEU A 10 -1.69 25.73 18.67
N ALA A 11 -0.69 26.45 19.16
CA ALA A 11 0.53 26.70 18.37
C ALA A 11 1.41 25.43 18.45
N ALA A 12 0.92 24.33 17.88
CA ALA A 12 1.82 23.25 17.50
C ALA A 12 2.59 23.77 16.28
N GLU A 13 3.90 23.96 16.43
CA GLU A 13 4.82 24.36 15.37
C GLU A 13 4.71 23.39 14.18
N VAL A 14 3.84 23.72 13.23
CA VAL A 14 3.93 23.20 11.88
C VAL A 14 5.10 23.92 11.25
N SER A 15 6.26 23.26 11.23
CA SER A 15 7.45 23.77 10.55
C SER A 15 7.08 24.12 9.10
N GLU A 16 7.25 25.39 8.72
CA GLU A 16 6.95 25.83 7.35
C GLU A 16 7.73 24.99 6.33
N PRO A 17 7.11 24.62 5.19
CA PRO A 17 7.80 23.92 4.11
C PRO A 17 8.85 24.85 3.48
N GLY A 18 10.06 24.81 4.02
CA GLY A 18 11.16 25.74 3.67
C GLY A 18 12.11 26.07 4.82
N SER A 19 11.82 25.66 6.07
CA SER A 19 12.74 25.84 7.19
C SER A 19 14.07 25.15 6.90
N ARG A 20 15.19 25.88 7.08
CA ARG A 20 16.54 25.31 6.97
C ARG A 20 16.64 24.05 7.84
N PRO A 21 17.24 22.95 7.36
CA PRO A 21 17.45 21.77 8.19
C PRO A 21 18.17 22.19 9.46
N ASP A 22 17.57 21.86 10.59
CA ASP A 22 18.12 22.18 11.90
C ASP A 22 19.52 21.54 11.98
N PRO A 23 20.61 22.30 12.20
CA PRO A 23 21.97 21.76 12.20
C PRO A 23 22.19 20.64 13.24
N GLY A 24 21.30 20.51 14.23
CA GLY A 24 21.25 19.40 15.20
C GLY A 24 20.24 18.28 14.90
N GLY A 25 19.55 18.32 13.74
CA GLY A 25 18.53 17.33 13.38
C GLY A 25 19.13 15.94 13.06
N PRO A 26 18.35 14.85 13.28
CA PRO A 26 18.84 13.48 13.10
C PRO A 26 19.21 13.20 11.64
N VAL A 27 20.33 12.52 11.46
CA VAL A 27 20.86 12.08 10.16
C VAL A 27 20.24 10.73 9.78
N ILE A 28 19.55 10.72 8.65
CA ILE A 28 18.90 9.53 8.09
C ILE A 28 19.79 8.93 6.99
N GLY A 29 20.10 7.65 7.14
CA GLY A 29 20.88 6.90 6.15
C GLY A 29 20.01 6.30 5.06
N ILE A 30 20.53 6.21 3.84
CA ILE A 30 19.95 5.41 2.76
C ILE A 30 21.05 4.57 2.13
N ILE A 31 20.86 3.26 2.03
CA ILE A 31 21.76 2.37 1.31
C ILE A 31 21.15 2.05 -0.05
N GLY A 32 21.88 2.36 -1.11
CA GLY A 32 21.43 2.22 -2.50
C GLY A 32 21.41 3.56 -3.24
N SER A 33 21.65 3.52 -4.55
CA SER A 33 21.78 4.71 -5.40
C SER A 33 20.82 4.70 -6.61
N GLY A 34 19.71 3.95 -6.51
CA GLY A 34 18.67 3.87 -7.56
C GLY A 34 17.63 5.01 -7.50
N ASP A 35 16.62 4.94 -8.35
CA ASP A 35 15.56 5.96 -8.47
C ASP A 35 14.77 6.16 -7.18
N PHE A 36 14.44 5.08 -6.47
CA PHE A 36 13.73 5.16 -5.20
C PHE A 36 14.57 5.90 -4.15
N SER A 37 15.86 5.57 -4.04
CA SER A 37 16.80 6.25 -3.12
C SER A 37 16.91 7.75 -3.42
N ARG A 38 17.05 8.13 -4.70
CA ARG A 38 17.08 9.54 -5.12
C ARG A 38 15.83 10.30 -4.70
N SER A 39 14.68 9.70 -4.93
CA SER A 39 13.37 10.30 -4.67
C SER A 39 13.10 10.41 -3.17
N LEU A 40 13.43 9.37 -2.42
CA LEU A 40 13.36 9.36 -0.97
C LEU A 40 14.28 10.42 -0.36
N ALA A 41 15.54 10.51 -0.83
CA ALA A 41 16.49 11.52 -0.39
C ALA A 41 15.99 12.94 -0.67
N ALA A 42 15.42 13.19 -1.86
CA ALA A 42 14.81 14.47 -2.20
C ALA A 42 13.66 14.82 -1.24
N ARG A 43 12.78 13.87 -0.93
CA ARG A 43 11.65 14.09 -0.02
C ARG A 43 12.10 14.36 1.41
N LEU A 44 13.09 13.60 1.89
CA LEU A 44 13.68 13.78 3.23
C LEU A 44 14.32 15.15 3.37
N VAL A 45 15.12 15.58 2.39
CA VAL A 45 15.75 16.91 2.37
C VAL A 45 14.70 18.01 2.32
N ALA A 46 13.67 17.87 1.48
CA ALA A 46 12.57 18.83 1.40
C ALA A 46 11.77 18.94 2.71
N SER A 47 11.78 17.88 3.52
CA SER A 47 11.14 17.84 4.84
C SER A 47 12.08 18.25 5.99
N GLY A 48 13.26 18.78 5.67
CA GLY A 48 14.21 19.33 6.65
C GLY A 48 15.17 18.33 7.29
N PHE A 49 15.24 17.08 6.81
CA PHE A 49 16.18 16.08 7.33
C PHE A 49 17.55 16.16 6.68
N ARG A 50 18.58 15.77 7.45
CA ARG A 50 19.93 15.52 6.92
C ARG A 50 19.98 14.08 6.40
N VAL A 51 20.49 13.91 5.18
CA VAL A 51 20.48 12.61 4.48
C VAL A 51 21.89 12.26 4.02
N VAL A 52 22.30 11.04 4.34
CA VAL A 52 23.54 10.43 3.85
C VAL A 52 23.18 9.20 3.02
N VAL A 53 23.72 9.12 1.80
CA VAL A 53 23.48 8.03 0.87
C VAL A 53 24.74 7.19 0.69
N GLY A 54 24.62 5.90 0.95
CA GLY A 54 25.67 4.91 0.74
C GLY A 54 25.55 4.23 -0.63
N SER A 55 26.58 4.41 -1.46
CA SER A 55 26.71 3.73 -2.76
C SER A 55 27.95 2.83 -2.79
N ARG A 56 27.91 1.76 -3.59
CA ARG A 56 29.09 0.90 -3.84
C ARG A 56 30.19 1.63 -4.61
N ALA A 57 29.81 2.58 -5.45
CA ALA A 57 30.73 3.37 -6.27
C ALA A 57 30.27 4.83 -6.29
N PRO A 58 30.50 5.59 -5.20
CA PRO A 58 30.03 6.98 -5.10
C PRO A 58 30.55 7.85 -6.24
N GLY A 59 31.82 7.67 -6.66
CA GLY A 59 32.41 8.43 -7.78
C GLY A 59 31.83 8.13 -9.17
N ARG A 60 31.00 7.09 -9.34
CA ARG A 60 30.31 6.79 -10.61
C ARG A 60 28.90 7.37 -10.68
N VAL A 61 28.37 7.86 -9.57
CA VAL A 61 27.05 8.48 -9.53
C VAL A 61 27.21 9.93 -9.97
N ALA A 62 26.41 10.37 -10.93
CA ALA A 62 26.44 11.77 -11.36
C ALA A 62 26.13 12.68 -10.17
N SER A 63 26.91 13.77 -10.01
CA SER A 63 26.72 14.73 -8.92
C SER A 63 25.32 15.36 -8.90
N ALA A 64 24.68 15.49 -10.06
CA ALA A 64 23.31 15.99 -10.21
C ALA A 64 22.22 14.95 -9.87
N ALA A 65 22.57 13.69 -9.63
CA ALA A 65 21.60 12.63 -9.37
C ALA A 65 20.93 12.76 -7.99
N PHE A 66 21.57 13.45 -7.06
CA PHE A 66 21.04 13.74 -5.74
C PHE A 66 20.97 15.25 -5.50
N PRO A 67 20.02 15.74 -4.69
CA PRO A 67 19.99 17.13 -4.26
C PRO A 67 21.33 17.54 -3.61
N ALA A 68 21.76 18.78 -3.80
CA ALA A 68 23.06 19.28 -3.32
C ALA A 68 23.27 19.17 -1.78
N ARG A 69 22.20 18.95 -1.01
CA ARG A 69 22.23 18.78 0.45
C ARG A 69 22.41 17.32 0.91
N VAL A 70 22.47 16.37 -0.03
CA VAL A 70 22.66 14.95 0.26
C VAL A 70 24.16 14.62 0.17
N GLU A 71 24.70 14.01 1.22
CA GLU A 71 26.07 13.52 1.21
C GLU A 71 26.12 12.13 0.59
N LEU A 72 26.83 11.97 -0.53
CA LEU A 72 27.05 10.68 -1.15
C LEU A 72 28.41 10.12 -0.73
N CYS A 73 28.43 8.95 -0.11
CA CYS A 73 29.66 8.31 0.38
C CYS A 73 29.63 6.79 0.15
N SER A 74 30.65 6.09 0.68
CA SER A 74 30.63 4.63 0.69
C SER A 74 29.51 4.09 1.60
N GLN A 75 29.09 2.84 1.37
CA GLN A 75 28.05 2.20 2.20
C GLN A 75 28.44 2.10 3.68
N GLY A 76 29.73 1.86 3.97
CA GLY A 76 30.26 1.80 5.34
C GLY A 76 30.19 3.14 6.05
N GLU A 77 30.60 4.22 5.39
CA GLU A 77 30.52 5.58 5.95
C GLU A 77 29.07 6.00 6.16
N ALA A 78 28.17 5.67 5.23
CA ALA A 78 26.76 5.99 5.35
C ALA A 78 26.12 5.30 6.55
N ALA A 79 26.41 4.00 6.74
CA ALA A 79 25.95 3.24 7.89
C ALA A 79 26.48 3.80 9.21
N GLN A 80 27.74 4.26 9.24
CA GLN A 80 28.34 4.85 10.43
C GLN A 80 27.79 6.24 10.78
N ARG A 81 27.55 7.09 9.77
CA ARG A 81 27.07 8.47 9.95
C ARG A 81 25.57 8.58 10.19
N ALA A 82 24.78 7.62 9.71
CA ALA A 82 23.36 7.56 10.02
C ALA A 82 23.18 7.36 11.54
N ASP A 83 22.26 8.07 12.17
CA ASP A 83 22.08 7.97 13.63
C ASP A 83 21.39 6.66 14.01
N ARG A 84 20.06 6.64 13.89
CA ARG A 84 19.21 5.49 14.22
C ARG A 84 18.52 4.88 13.00
N LEU A 85 18.05 5.70 12.05
CA LEU A 85 17.22 5.26 10.93
C LEU A 85 18.07 5.09 9.66
N LEU A 86 17.95 3.91 9.03
CA LEU A 86 18.63 3.61 7.77
C LEU A 86 17.68 2.87 6.82
N PHE A 87 17.44 3.47 5.65
CA PHE A 87 16.61 2.88 4.60
C PHE A 87 17.43 1.93 3.73
N VAL A 88 16.92 0.72 3.52
CA VAL A 88 17.53 -0.30 2.68
C VAL A 88 16.87 -0.27 1.29
N ALA A 89 17.35 0.64 0.43
CA ALA A 89 16.83 0.85 -0.92
C ALA A 89 17.64 0.03 -1.96
N VAL A 90 17.79 -1.27 -1.69
CA VAL A 90 18.40 -2.26 -2.59
C VAL A 90 17.45 -3.44 -2.78
N TYR A 91 17.59 -4.17 -3.88
CA TYR A 91 16.76 -5.33 -4.12
C TYR A 91 17.12 -6.50 -3.16
N PRO A 92 16.15 -7.36 -2.80
CA PRO A 92 16.35 -8.47 -1.86
C PRO A 92 17.48 -9.43 -2.22
N GLU A 93 17.77 -9.63 -3.51
CA GLU A 93 18.88 -10.50 -3.95
C GLU A 93 20.25 -9.96 -3.50
N HIS A 94 20.33 -8.67 -3.17
CA HIS A 94 21.55 -7.98 -2.80
C HIS A 94 21.73 -7.81 -1.28
N TYR A 95 20.81 -8.30 -0.44
CA TYR A 95 20.93 -8.14 1.02
C TYR A 95 22.21 -8.75 1.59
N HIS A 96 22.65 -9.89 1.05
CA HIS A 96 23.91 -10.53 1.46
C HIS A 96 25.15 -9.64 1.23
N SER A 97 25.11 -8.73 0.25
CA SER A 97 26.22 -7.79 0.02
C SER A 97 26.40 -6.79 1.17
N LEU A 98 25.38 -6.61 2.01
CA LEU A 98 25.40 -5.71 3.15
C LEU A 98 25.98 -6.34 4.43
N LEU A 99 26.28 -7.66 4.43
CA LEU A 99 26.82 -8.35 5.61
C LEU A 99 28.17 -7.79 6.08
N GLY A 100 28.94 -7.17 5.18
CA GLY A 100 30.17 -6.45 5.56
C GLY A 100 29.92 -5.20 6.43
N LEU A 101 28.67 -4.78 6.57
CA LEU A 101 28.24 -3.60 7.34
C LEU A 101 27.60 -3.99 8.68
N SER A 102 27.52 -5.29 9.01
CA SER A 102 26.77 -5.78 10.17
C SER A 102 27.16 -5.08 11.47
N GLN A 103 28.46 -4.79 11.67
CA GLN A 103 28.94 -4.10 12.87
C GLN A 103 28.44 -2.65 12.94
N GLN A 104 28.45 -1.93 11.82
CA GLN A 104 27.97 -0.55 11.75
C GLN A 104 26.45 -0.46 11.88
N LEU A 105 25.71 -1.52 11.53
CA LEU A 105 24.25 -1.55 11.58
C LEU A 105 23.68 -2.00 12.93
N GLN A 106 24.52 -2.44 13.87
CA GLN A 106 24.07 -2.87 15.20
C GLN A 106 23.28 -1.77 15.91
N GLY A 107 22.12 -2.14 16.48
CA GLY A 107 21.22 -1.25 17.21
C GLY A 107 20.48 -0.21 16.34
N LYS A 108 20.68 -0.23 15.02
CA LYS A 108 19.98 0.66 14.08
C LYS A 108 18.66 0.05 13.64
N VAL A 109 17.80 0.95 13.16
CA VAL A 109 16.51 0.63 12.58
C VAL A 109 16.65 0.58 11.06
N LEU A 110 16.52 -0.62 10.51
CA LEU A 110 16.57 -0.89 9.08
C LEU A 110 15.15 -0.81 8.51
N VAL A 111 14.90 0.17 7.67
CA VAL A 111 13.62 0.32 6.98
C VAL A 111 13.68 -0.40 5.64
N ASP A 112 12.96 -1.51 5.53
CA ASP A 112 12.84 -2.29 4.31
C ASP A 112 11.73 -1.72 3.41
N VAL A 113 12.15 -1.25 2.22
CA VAL A 113 11.27 -0.63 1.22
C VAL A 113 11.09 -1.50 -0.01
N SER A 114 11.58 -2.75 0.02
CA SER A 114 11.48 -3.68 -1.10
C SER A 114 10.04 -4.09 -1.41
N ASN A 115 9.78 -4.46 -2.66
CA ASN A 115 8.53 -5.07 -3.07
C ASN A 115 8.74 -6.56 -3.35
N ALA A 116 7.67 -7.35 -3.27
CA ALA A 116 7.72 -8.72 -3.77
C ALA A 116 8.07 -8.70 -5.27
N SER A 117 8.92 -9.63 -5.73
CA SER A 117 9.27 -9.77 -7.15
C SER A 117 8.24 -10.61 -7.92
N SER A 118 7.48 -11.44 -7.22
CA SER A 118 6.43 -12.30 -7.77
C SER A 118 5.39 -12.63 -6.70
N LEU A 119 4.18 -12.98 -7.14
CA LEU A 119 3.11 -13.49 -6.26
C LEU A 119 3.34 -14.96 -5.81
N SER A 120 4.48 -15.55 -6.16
CA SER A 120 4.92 -16.79 -5.51
C SER A 120 5.11 -16.47 -4.03
N ARG A 121 4.45 -17.19 -3.13
CA ARG A 121 4.60 -16.99 -1.68
C ARG A 121 5.87 -17.70 -1.20
N PRO A 122 7.03 -17.02 -1.08
CA PRO A 122 8.15 -17.63 -0.36
C PRO A 122 7.73 -17.90 1.09
N GLU A 123 8.42 -18.83 1.74
CA GLU A 123 8.16 -19.14 3.16
C GLU A 123 8.31 -17.91 4.06
N GLN A 124 9.16 -16.95 3.67
CA GLN A 124 9.53 -15.76 4.43
C GLN A 124 9.50 -14.50 3.55
N SER A 125 9.03 -13.38 4.12
CA SER A 125 9.05 -12.06 3.50
C SER A 125 10.47 -11.50 3.37
N ASN A 126 10.65 -10.48 2.52
CA ASN A 126 11.95 -9.83 2.37
C ASN A 126 12.38 -9.14 3.67
N ALA A 127 11.44 -8.52 4.39
CA ALA A 127 11.74 -7.92 5.69
C ALA A 127 12.15 -8.94 6.75
N GLU A 128 11.50 -10.11 6.82
CA GLU A 128 11.92 -11.21 7.71
C GLU A 128 13.32 -11.74 7.34
N ARG A 129 13.61 -11.87 6.03
CA ARG A 129 14.95 -12.25 5.56
C ARG A 129 16.00 -11.22 5.97
N LEU A 130 15.69 -9.93 5.86
CA LEU A 130 16.58 -8.86 6.30
C LEU A 130 16.83 -8.93 7.82
N ALA A 131 15.79 -9.21 8.62
CA ALA A 131 15.90 -9.37 10.06
C ALA A 131 16.79 -10.55 10.46
N GLN A 132 16.73 -11.66 9.72
CA GLN A 132 17.62 -12.80 9.94
C GLN A 132 19.09 -12.49 9.63
N LEU A 133 19.35 -11.66 8.63
CA LEU A 133 20.72 -11.25 8.27
C LEU A 133 21.31 -10.26 9.28
N PHE A 134 20.48 -9.45 9.92
CA PHE A 134 20.89 -8.42 10.89
C PHE A 134 20.12 -8.56 12.22
N PRO A 135 20.36 -9.63 13.00
CA PRO A 135 19.59 -9.90 14.22
C PRO A 135 19.85 -8.90 15.35
N GLN A 136 20.90 -8.09 15.23
CA GLN A 136 21.26 -7.03 16.17
C GLN A 136 20.66 -5.67 15.77
N SER A 137 19.89 -5.63 14.68
CA SER A 137 19.21 -4.44 14.16
C SER A 137 17.70 -4.67 14.19
N SER A 138 16.95 -3.58 14.33
CA SER A 138 15.49 -3.62 14.32
C SER A 138 15.01 -3.44 12.88
N VAL A 139 14.17 -4.35 12.36
CA VAL A 139 13.64 -4.21 10.99
C VAL A 139 12.22 -3.65 11.03
N VAL A 140 11.96 -2.68 10.16
CA VAL A 140 10.63 -2.10 9.95
C VAL A 140 10.30 -2.17 8.46
N LYS A 141 9.15 -2.74 8.11
CA LYS A 141 8.61 -2.68 6.75
C LYS A 141 7.85 -1.38 6.57
N GLY A 142 8.05 -0.70 5.43
CA GLY A 142 7.22 0.44 5.05
C GLY A 142 7.67 1.10 3.75
N PHE A 143 6.91 2.11 3.30
CA PHE A 143 7.18 2.92 2.09
C PHE A 143 7.20 2.17 0.76
N ASN A 144 7.02 0.85 0.75
CA ASN A 144 7.07 0.01 -0.45
C ASN A 144 5.88 0.25 -1.40
N VAL A 145 4.73 0.68 -0.86
CA VAL A 145 3.53 1.06 -1.64
C VAL A 145 3.66 2.42 -2.34
N LEU A 146 4.67 3.22 -1.98
CA LEU A 146 4.91 4.52 -2.60
C LEU A 146 5.75 4.35 -3.85
N SER A 147 5.37 5.02 -4.92
CA SER A 147 6.23 5.12 -6.10
C SER A 147 7.33 6.16 -5.89
N ALA A 148 8.46 6.00 -6.58
CA ALA A 148 9.52 7.00 -6.61
C ALA A 148 8.99 8.38 -7.04
N TRP A 149 8.06 8.41 -8.00
CA TRP A 149 7.41 9.63 -8.45
C TRP A 149 6.56 10.29 -7.35
N ALA A 150 5.79 9.51 -6.58
CA ALA A 150 4.98 10.04 -5.48
C ALA A 150 5.84 10.68 -4.37
N LEU A 151 7.04 10.14 -4.12
CA LEU A 151 8.02 10.75 -3.21
C LEU A 151 8.52 12.11 -3.73
N GLN A 152 8.72 12.26 -5.05
CA GLN A 152 9.20 13.51 -5.66
C GLN A 152 8.11 14.58 -5.76
N ALA A 153 6.95 14.21 -6.29
CA ALA A 153 5.81 15.11 -6.46
C ALA A 153 5.26 15.56 -5.11
N GLY A 154 5.42 14.74 -4.07
CA GLY A 154 4.84 14.96 -2.74
C GLY A 154 3.49 14.30 -2.61
N ALA A 155 2.96 14.29 -1.38
CA ALA A 155 1.69 13.63 -1.03
C ALA A 155 0.45 14.39 -1.55
N HIS A 156 0.43 14.87 -2.79
CA HIS A 156 -0.71 15.61 -3.34
C HIS A 156 -1.85 14.71 -3.84
N ASP A 157 -1.55 13.44 -4.15
CA ASP A 157 -2.53 12.47 -4.61
C ASP A 157 -3.20 11.69 -3.46
N GLY A 158 -4.34 11.05 -3.76
CA GLY A 158 -5.17 10.31 -2.79
C GLY A 158 -4.48 9.11 -2.13
N ASN A 159 -3.37 8.60 -2.68
CA ASN A 159 -2.63 7.48 -2.10
C ASN A 159 -1.55 7.95 -1.11
N ARG A 160 -1.97 8.39 0.08
CA ARG A 160 -1.06 8.83 1.16
C ARG A 160 -0.77 7.74 2.18
N GLN A 161 -1.45 6.61 2.10
CA GLN A 161 -1.37 5.58 3.12
C GLN A 161 -0.04 4.82 3.01
N VAL A 162 0.66 4.70 4.14
CA VAL A 162 1.91 3.94 4.21
C VAL A 162 1.75 2.86 5.26
N PRO A 163 1.43 1.62 4.87
CA PRO A 163 1.41 0.49 5.79
C PRO A 163 2.80 0.29 6.38
N ILE A 164 2.88 0.20 7.70
CA ILE A 164 4.12 0.01 8.45
C ILE A 164 3.93 -1.13 9.45
N CYS A 165 4.88 -2.07 9.49
CA CYS A 165 4.88 -3.17 10.46
C CYS A 165 6.29 -3.50 10.96
N SER A 166 6.38 -3.93 12.21
CA SER A 166 7.63 -4.29 12.90
C SER A 166 7.32 -4.95 14.24
N ASP A 167 8.23 -5.80 14.71
CA ASP A 167 8.13 -6.44 16.03
C ASP A 167 8.60 -5.53 17.17
N GLU A 168 9.39 -4.49 16.88
CA GLU A 168 9.88 -3.54 17.88
C GLU A 168 9.06 -2.25 17.89
N ALA A 169 8.38 -1.98 19.00
CA ALA A 169 7.47 -0.84 19.14
C ALA A 169 8.15 0.52 18.95
N ASP A 170 9.34 0.73 19.53
CA ASP A 170 10.07 2.01 19.46
C ASP A 170 10.52 2.32 18.03
N SER A 171 11.05 1.30 17.36
CA SER A 171 11.48 1.40 15.97
C SER A 171 10.31 1.65 15.02
N LYS A 172 9.17 0.98 15.25
CA LYS A 172 7.93 1.25 14.54
C LYS A 172 7.45 2.68 14.75
N ALA A 173 7.42 3.16 16.00
CA ALA A 173 6.98 4.51 16.34
C ALA A 173 7.83 5.60 15.66
N ALA A 174 9.15 5.40 15.61
CA ALA A 174 10.06 6.31 14.91
C ALA A 174 9.75 6.41 13.41
N VAL A 175 9.48 5.28 12.75
CA VAL A 175 9.17 5.24 11.30
C VAL A 175 7.77 5.79 11.02
N LEU A 176 6.79 5.53 11.89
CA LEU A 176 5.45 6.14 11.83
C LEU A 176 5.56 7.68 11.92
N GLN A 177 6.33 8.20 12.88
CA GLN A 177 6.53 9.64 13.04
C GLN A 177 7.24 10.25 11.82
N LEU A 178 8.25 9.56 11.28
CA LEU A 178 8.93 10.00 10.07
C LEU A 178 7.96 10.10 8.88
N ALA A 179 7.14 9.08 8.64
CA ALA A 179 6.15 9.09 7.56
C ALA A 179 5.18 10.29 7.66
N ARG A 180 4.73 10.64 8.87
CA ARG A 180 3.89 11.84 9.12
C ARG A 180 4.62 13.13 8.76
N ARG A 181 5.88 13.27 9.17
CA ARG A 181 6.72 14.44 8.84
C ARG A 181 7.00 14.56 7.34
N LEU A 182 7.07 13.43 6.64
CA LEU A 182 7.16 13.39 5.18
C LEU A 182 5.81 13.68 4.49
N GLY A 183 4.74 13.97 5.24
CA GLY A 183 3.41 14.31 4.72
C GLY A 183 2.55 13.12 4.32
N PHE A 184 2.92 11.91 4.71
CA PHE A 184 2.15 10.69 4.47
C PHE A 184 1.29 10.32 5.68
N SER A 185 0.29 9.47 5.44
CA SER A 185 -0.61 8.92 6.46
C SER A 185 -0.17 7.49 6.80
N PRO A 186 0.72 7.28 7.78
CA PRO A 186 1.14 5.93 8.10
C PRO A 186 0.01 5.15 8.76
N VAL A 187 -0.02 3.85 8.50
CA VAL A 187 -0.97 2.93 9.13
C VAL A 187 -0.21 1.74 9.72
N ASP A 188 -0.42 1.49 11.00
CA ASP A 188 0.20 0.37 11.70
C ASP A 188 -0.52 -0.93 11.34
N VAL A 189 0.21 -1.88 10.75
CA VAL A 189 -0.30 -3.20 10.33
C VAL A 189 0.08 -4.30 11.32
N GLY A 190 0.76 -3.96 12.43
CA GLY A 190 1.13 -4.89 13.49
C GLY A 190 2.60 -5.34 13.42
N GLY A 191 2.81 -6.64 13.67
CA GLY A 191 4.14 -7.27 13.75
C GLY A 191 4.78 -7.51 12.38
N LEU A 192 6.04 -7.91 12.36
CA LEU A 192 6.80 -8.13 11.13
C LEU A 192 6.22 -9.29 10.28
N CYS A 193 5.44 -10.20 10.88
CA CYS A 193 4.71 -11.25 10.17
C CYS A 193 3.74 -10.71 9.10
N ALA A 194 3.24 -9.48 9.26
CA ALA A 194 2.38 -8.82 8.29
C ALA A 194 3.16 -8.28 7.06
N ALA A 195 4.50 -8.28 7.09
CA ALA A 195 5.32 -7.69 6.04
C ALA A 195 5.09 -8.34 4.67
N ARG A 196 4.71 -9.62 4.65
CA ARG A 196 4.36 -10.36 3.42
C ARG A 196 3.16 -9.76 2.70
N ASP A 197 2.08 -9.52 3.42
CA ASP A 197 0.86 -8.94 2.83
C ASP A 197 1.14 -7.50 2.36
N VAL A 198 1.97 -6.77 3.12
CA VAL A 198 2.44 -5.43 2.75
C VAL A 198 3.30 -5.45 1.49
N GLU A 199 4.16 -6.45 1.32
CA GLU A 199 5.01 -6.64 0.12
C GLU A 199 4.23 -6.99 -1.14
N GLU A 200 3.17 -7.77 -0.99
CA GLU A 200 2.28 -8.17 -2.10
C GLU A 200 1.34 -7.04 -2.52
N ALA A 201 1.02 -6.09 -1.63
CA ALA A 201 0.02 -5.04 -1.88
C ALA A 201 0.21 -4.28 -3.21
N PRO A 202 1.41 -3.87 -3.64
CA PRO A 202 1.59 -3.18 -4.92
C PRO A 202 1.41 -4.06 -6.16
N LEU A 203 1.51 -5.39 -6.04
CA LEU A 203 1.36 -6.33 -7.15
C LEU A 203 -0.10 -6.74 -7.38
N VAL A 204 -0.95 -6.57 -6.37
CA VAL A 204 -2.33 -7.08 -6.41
C VAL A 204 -3.28 -5.97 -6.87
N LEU A 205 -3.78 -6.11 -8.09
CA LEU A 205 -4.79 -5.19 -8.64
C LEU A 205 -6.19 -5.80 -8.51
N PHE A 206 -7.05 -5.20 -7.67
CA PHE A 206 -8.45 -5.58 -7.46
C PHE A 206 -8.67 -7.10 -7.26
N PRO A 207 -8.14 -7.71 -6.18
CA PRO A 207 -8.13 -9.17 -6.01
C PRO A 207 -9.54 -9.78 -6.01
N SER A 208 -10.50 -9.06 -5.44
CA SER A 208 -11.89 -9.52 -5.32
C SER A 208 -12.74 -9.26 -6.56
N TRP A 209 -12.24 -8.52 -7.56
CA TRP A 209 -13.03 -8.12 -8.74
C TRP A 209 -13.02 -9.16 -9.86
N GLY A 210 -12.05 -10.08 -9.89
CA GLY A 210 -11.94 -11.06 -10.97
C GLY A 210 -13.21 -11.91 -11.15
N ARG A 211 -13.78 -12.42 -10.06
CA ARG A 211 -15.01 -13.23 -10.12
C ARG A 211 -16.25 -12.40 -10.51
N PRO A 212 -16.54 -11.24 -9.88
CA PRO A 212 -17.63 -10.36 -10.31
C PRO A 212 -17.52 -9.93 -11.78
N VAL A 213 -16.33 -9.56 -12.24
CA VAL A 213 -16.11 -9.13 -13.63
C VAL A 213 -16.35 -10.27 -14.60
N LEU A 214 -15.79 -11.46 -14.34
CA LEU A 214 -16.03 -12.64 -15.18
C LEU A 214 -17.51 -13.00 -15.25
N LEU A 215 -18.19 -13.03 -14.10
CA LEU A 215 -19.62 -13.35 -14.02
C LEU A 215 -20.47 -12.33 -14.81
N THR A 216 -20.21 -11.04 -14.61
CA THR A 216 -20.92 -9.96 -15.30
C THR A 216 -20.65 -10.01 -16.80
N PHE A 217 -19.42 -10.32 -17.20
CA PHE A 217 -19.05 -10.49 -18.61
C PHE A 217 -19.76 -11.68 -19.26
N LEU A 218 -19.85 -12.83 -18.57
CA LEU A 218 -20.59 -14.00 -19.06
C LEU A 218 -22.09 -13.74 -19.18
N LEU A 219 -22.69 -13.05 -18.19
CA LEU A 219 -24.10 -12.62 -18.25
C LEU A 219 -24.33 -11.67 -19.42
N PHE A 220 -23.43 -10.71 -19.63
CA PHE A 220 -23.50 -9.79 -20.77
C PHE A 220 -23.45 -10.56 -22.09
N LEU A 221 -22.51 -11.49 -22.27
CA LEU A 221 -22.41 -12.30 -23.49
C LEU A 221 -23.67 -13.13 -23.73
N PHE A 222 -24.26 -13.68 -22.67
CA PHE A 222 -25.50 -14.46 -22.75
C PHE A 222 -26.69 -13.61 -23.21
N PHE A 223 -26.97 -12.50 -22.52
CA PHE A 223 -28.09 -11.62 -22.88
C PHE A 223 -27.87 -10.94 -24.24
N TYR A 224 -26.64 -10.53 -24.53
CA TYR A 224 -26.28 -9.95 -25.81
C TYR A 224 -26.42 -10.95 -26.96
N GLY A 225 -25.95 -12.18 -26.78
CA GLY A 225 -26.13 -13.26 -27.75
C GLY A 225 -27.61 -13.57 -27.98
N TYR A 226 -28.41 -13.62 -26.91
CA TYR A 226 -29.85 -13.81 -27.00
C TYR A 226 -30.54 -12.69 -27.79
N ASN A 227 -30.27 -11.42 -27.45
CA ASN A 227 -30.86 -10.28 -28.15
C ASN A 227 -30.36 -10.17 -29.59
N PHE A 228 -29.09 -10.50 -29.86
CA PHE A 228 -28.55 -10.58 -31.21
C PHE A 228 -29.28 -11.62 -32.06
N LEU A 229 -29.48 -12.83 -31.52
CA LEU A 229 -30.22 -13.88 -32.21
C LEU A 229 -31.65 -13.43 -32.50
N ARG A 230 -32.31 -12.84 -31.51
CA ARG A 230 -33.72 -12.46 -31.57
C ARG A 230 -33.99 -11.27 -32.50
N HIS A 231 -33.17 -10.22 -32.43
CA HIS A 231 -33.44 -8.94 -33.09
C HIS A 231 -32.71 -8.78 -34.42
N ILE A 232 -31.66 -9.55 -34.66
CA ILE A 232 -30.82 -9.38 -35.85
C ILE A 232 -30.77 -10.67 -36.67
N LEU A 233 -30.35 -11.79 -36.08
CA LEU A 233 -30.13 -13.02 -36.84
C LEU A 233 -31.43 -13.63 -37.38
N LEU A 234 -32.46 -13.76 -36.53
CA LEU A 234 -33.74 -14.34 -36.94
C LEU A 234 -34.47 -13.49 -38.00
N PRO A 235 -34.63 -12.15 -37.85
CA PRO A 235 -35.24 -11.32 -38.88
C PRO A 235 -34.44 -11.29 -40.19
N PHE A 236 -33.12 -11.34 -40.10
CA PHE A 236 -32.26 -11.41 -41.28
C PHE A 236 -32.46 -12.72 -42.06
N LEU A 237 -32.57 -13.86 -41.37
CA LEU A 237 -32.77 -15.18 -41.99
C LEU A 237 -34.17 -15.39 -42.55
N ASP A 238 -35.21 -14.86 -41.87
CA ASP A 238 -36.61 -15.07 -42.25
C ASP A 238 -37.07 -14.06 -43.31
N GLN A 239 -36.68 -12.79 -43.17
CA GLN A 239 -37.23 -11.67 -43.96
C GLN A 239 -36.18 -10.92 -44.80
N GLY A 240 -34.89 -11.22 -44.63
CA GLY A 240 -33.80 -10.54 -45.35
C GLY A 240 -33.52 -9.11 -44.86
N GLU A 241 -34.04 -8.72 -43.68
CA GLU A 241 -33.87 -7.37 -43.14
C GLU A 241 -32.47 -7.16 -42.53
N ASN A 242 -31.81 -6.07 -42.92
CA ASN A 242 -30.47 -5.71 -42.41
C ASN A 242 -30.54 -4.75 -41.21
N ASN A 243 -30.75 -5.29 -40.01
CA ASN A 243 -30.82 -4.51 -38.76
C ASN A 243 -29.48 -4.36 -38.01
N PHE A 244 -28.36 -4.59 -38.67
CA PHE A 244 -27.02 -4.57 -38.06
C PHE A 244 -26.63 -3.22 -37.42
N TYR A 245 -27.23 -2.10 -37.82
CA TYR A 245 -26.99 -0.78 -37.22
C TYR A 245 -27.46 -0.70 -35.75
N GLN A 246 -28.32 -1.62 -35.31
CA GLN A 246 -28.86 -1.67 -33.95
C GLN A 246 -27.86 -2.25 -32.94
N LEU A 247 -26.85 -2.99 -33.41
CA LEU A 247 -25.84 -3.69 -32.60
C LEU A 247 -25.18 -2.82 -31.52
N PRO A 248 -24.53 -1.68 -31.85
CA PRO A 248 -23.73 -0.95 -30.87
C PRO A 248 -24.58 -0.16 -29.85
N LEU A 249 -25.83 0.15 -30.17
CA LEU A 249 -26.64 1.08 -29.38
C LEU A 249 -27.87 0.41 -28.78
N VAL A 250 -28.77 -0.13 -29.62
CA VAL A 250 -30.06 -0.68 -29.18
C VAL A 250 -29.85 -2.00 -28.46
N THR A 251 -29.11 -2.93 -29.08
CA THR A 251 -28.85 -4.25 -28.48
C THR A 251 -28.09 -4.12 -27.15
N VAL A 252 -27.12 -3.19 -27.06
CA VAL A 252 -26.39 -2.93 -25.80
C VAL A 252 -27.30 -2.29 -24.74
N ASN A 253 -28.13 -1.31 -25.12
CA ASN A 253 -29.02 -0.63 -24.19
C ASN A 253 -30.10 -1.56 -23.60
N GLU A 254 -30.49 -2.60 -24.34
CA GLU A 254 -31.40 -3.63 -23.83
C GLU A 254 -30.69 -4.65 -22.92
N THR A 255 -29.41 -4.95 -23.16
CA THR A 255 -28.67 -5.95 -22.37
C THR A 255 -28.19 -5.42 -21.03
N LEU A 256 -27.77 -4.16 -20.96
CA LEU A 256 -27.22 -3.57 -19.73
C LEU A 256 -28.18 -3.62 -18.53
N PRO A 257 -29.47 -3.22 -18.65
CA PRO A 257 -30.42 -3.32 -17.54
C PRO A 257 -30.69 -4.76 -17.10
N ALA A 258 -30.78 -5.70 -18.05
CA ALA A 258 -30.99 -7.11 -17.75
C ALA A 258 -29.83 -7.68 -16.92
N VAL A 259 -28.59 -7.41 -17.35
CA VAL A 259 -27.39 -7.80 -16.60
C VAL A 259 -27.36 -7.14 -15.22
N ALA A 260 -27.68 -5.84 -15.11
CA ALA A 260 -27.68 -5.13 -13.83
C ALA A 260 -28.67 -5.72 -12.83
N ILE A 261 -29.91 -6.02 -13.24
CA ILE A 261 -30.93 -6.62 -12.37
C ILE A 261 -30.51 -8.02 -11.91
N VAL A 262 -29.96 -8.84 -12.81
CA VAL A 262 -29.51 -10.20 -12.47
C VAL A 262 -28.31 -10.14 -11.51
N THR A 263 -27.33 -9.28 -11.77
CA THR A 263 -26.19 -9.08 -10.87
C THR A 263 -26.65 -8.59 -9.50
N LEU A 264 -27.61 -7.67 -9.44
CA LEU A 264 -28.21 -7.21 -8.18
C LEU A 264 -28.88 -8.36 -7.42
N ALA A 265 -29.68 -9.18 -8.09
CA ALA A 265 -30.31 -10.35 -7.48
C ALA A 265 -29.29 -11.34 -6.91
N LEU A 266 -28.17 -11.56 -7.63
CA LEU A 266 -27.08 -12.43 -7.20
C LEU A 266 -26.34 -11.92 -5.95
N VAL A 267 -26.27 -10.60 -5.73
CA VAL A 267 -25.69 -10.03 -4.50
C VAL A 267 -26.50 -10.41 -3.26
N TYR A 268 -27.84 -10.44 -3.36
CA TYR A 268 -28.73 -10.76 -2.23
C TYR A 268 -28.97 -12.26 -2.02
N LEU A 269 -28.70 -13.09 -3.04
CA LEU A 269 -29.01 -14.52 -3.00
C LEU A 269 -28.27 -15.28 -1.87
N PRO A 270 -26.95 -15.10 -1.65
CA PRO A 270 -26.24 -15.79 -0.57
C PRO A 270 -26.83 -15.51 0.81
N ALA A 271 -27.24 -14.27 1.07
CA ALA A 271 -27.84 -13.88 2.35
C ALA A 271 -29.18 -14.60 2.59
N GLN A 272 -30.03 -14.71 1.57
CA GLN A 272 -31.31 -15.42 1.67
C GLN A 272 -31.12 -16.93 1.85
N VAL A 273 -30.18 -17.53 1.11
CA VAL A 273 -29.85 -18.95 1.23
C VAL A 273 -29.30 -19.26 2.62
N TRP A 274 -28.37 -18.44 3.12
CA TRP A 274 -27.85 -18.55 4.48
C TRP A 274 -28.94 -18.48 5.54
N TRP A 275 -29.83 -17.48 5.44
CA TRP A 275 -30.96 -17.33 6.36
C TRP A 275 -31.83 -18.60 6.40
N ARG A 276 -32.21 -19.15 5.23
CA ARG A 276 -33.01 -20.38 5.17
C ARG A 276 -32.28 -21.58 5.78
N LEU A 277 -31.01 -21.77 5.42
CA LEU A 277 -30.21 -22.89 5.94
C LEU A 277 -30.07 -22.84 7.47
N SER A 278 -29.77 -21.65 8.03
CA SER A 278 -29.66 -21.45 9.47
C SER A 278 -30.98 -21.68 10.22
N SER A 279 -32.12 -21.39 9.60
CA SER A 279 -33.45 -21.63 10.19
C SER A 279 -33.89 -23.09 10.15
N SER A 280 -33.31 -23.89 9.23
CA SER A 280 -33.70 -25.28 8.99
C SER A 280 -32.87 -26.32 9.74
N TRP A 281 -31.79 -25.93 10.42
CA TRP A 281 -30.91 -26.85 11.14
C TRP A 281 -31.41 -27.07 12.59
N PRO A 282 -31.91 -28.27 12.94
CA PRO A 282 -32.41 -28.54 14.28
C PRO A 282 -31.24 -29.00 15.15
N GLY A 283 -30.57 -28.06 15.82
CA GLY A 283 -29.54 -28.40 16.80
C GLY A 283 -28.47 -27.35 16.99
N GLU A 284 -28.82 -26.20 17.57
CA GLU A 284 -28.04 -25.55 18.63
C GLU A 284 -28.87 -24.41 19.26
N PRO A 285 -28.90 -24.28 20.59
CA PRO A 285 -29.60 -23.19 21.25
C PRO A 285 -28.77 -21.89 21.13
N ASN A 286 -29.43 -20.84 20.64
CA ASN A 286 -29.08 -19.44 20.88
C ASN A 286 -27.73 -18.91 20.36
N ILE A 287 -27.53 -18.92 19.04
CA ILE A 287 -26.53 -18.04 18.35
C ILE A 287 -27.02 -16.57 18.28
N ARG A 288 -28.18 -16.25 18.86
CA ARG A 288 -28.65 -14.86 18.97
C ARG A 288 -27.84 -14.04 19.99
N ASP A 289 -27.22 -14.67 20.99
CA ASP A 289 -26.48 -13.95 22.03
C ASP A 289 -25.03 -13.63 21.63
N SER A 290 -24.44 -14.36 20.68
CA SER A 290 -23.10 -14.09 20.16
C SER A 290 -23.05 -12.92 19.17
N LEU A 291 -24.18 -12.47 18.62
CA LEU A 291 -24.24 -11.29 17.74
C LEU A 291 -24.18 -9.95 18.50
N VAL A 292 -24.47 -9.93 19.80
CA VAL A 292 -24.21 -8.74 20.63
C VAL A 292 -22.71 -8.57 20.89
N GLY A 293 -21.94 -9.66 20.90
CA GLY A 293 -20.47 -9.63 20.99
C GLY A 293 -19.76 -9.23 19.70
N TRP A 294 -20.31 -9.59 18.53
CA TRP A 294 -19.70 -9.26 17.23
C TRP A 294 -20.01 -7.84 16.76
N THR A 295 -21.17 -7.26 17.13
CA THR A 295 -21.45 -5.85 16.85
C THR A 295 -20.63 -4.90 17.75
N ALA A 296 -20.22 -5.34 18.95
CA ALA A 296 -19.28 -4.59 19.80
C ALA A 296 -17.80 -4.82 19.42
N GLY A 297 -17.43 -6.01 18.93
CA GLY A 297 -16.05 -6.34 18.52
C GLY A 297 -15.64 -5.81 17.14
N CYS A 298 -16.59 -5.57 16.23
CA CYS A 298 -16.31 -5.01 14.90
C CYS A 298 -16.20 -3.48 14.86
N ALA A 299 -16.46 -2.78 15.99
CA ALA A 299 -16.30 -1.33 16.09
C ALA A 299 -14.84 -0.86 16.36
N VAL A 300 -13.88 -1.77 16.52
CA VAL A 300 -12.45 -1.43 16.74
C VAL A 300 -11.53 -1.84 15.57
N GLY A 301 -12.08 -2.39 14.47
CA GLY A 301 -11.27 -2.98 13.40
C GLY A 301 -11.52 -2.46 11.97
N SER A 302 -12.21 -1.33 11.78
CA SER A 302 -12.50 -0.76 10.45
C SER A 302 -11.83 0.61 10.26
N SER A 303 -10.51 0.61 10.13
CA SER A 303 -9.75 1.72 9.52
C SER A 303 -8.95 1.21 8.32
N TRP A 304 -9.60 0.48 7.42
CA TRP A 304 -9.09 0.13 6.10
C TRP A 304 -10.25 0.01 5.12
N ALA A 305 -10.88 1.15 4.86
CA ALA A 305 -11.71 1.39 3.68
C ALA A 305 -11.96 2.90 3.66
N TYR A 306 -11.05 3.64 3.01
CA TYR A 306 -11.19 4.86 2.21
C TYR A 306 -9.80 5.40 1.91
#